data_AF-L0JP29-F1
#
_entry.id   AF-L0JP29-F1
#
_cell.length_a   1.000
_cell.length_b   1.000
_cell.length_c   1.000
_cell.angle_alpha   90.00
_cell.angle_beta   90.00
_cell.angle_gamma   90.00
#
_symmetry.space_group_name_H-M   'P 1'
#
loop_
_entity.id
_entity.type
_entity.pdbx_description
1 polymer ?
#
loop_
_entity_poly.entity_id
_entity_poly.type
_entity_poly.pdbx_seq_one_letter_code
_entity_poly.pdbx_strand_id
1 'polypeptide(L)'
;MTTDAFFLREDEYSTPEKRDRIVQDVIDPNDPKIREMFEDIGVSHSDNINKTQHLDLVKEVCSTGNYEEYIDYLFSEYGKKGDKFNIQLFENSGGTLNRNTLTENLATREGKDLQSEFSHRRDLPLVLNEVNEAENTIDVSFQTIEKEEKINPTDDLPVVIYKDGNEVEEYRGEGYEIRAPATYKIEARIYIDKGLIAVSNQSGIREGDQTDIVEIIGALGRKTEQ
;
A
#
# COMPACT_ATOMS: atom_id res chain seq x y z
N MET A 1 -8.18 -15.38 23.90
CA MET A 1 -7.17 -14.47 23.33
C MET A 1 -7.46 -14.43 21.84
N THR A 2 -7.98 -13.32 21.34
CA THR A 2 -8.20 -13.14 19.90
C THR A 2 -6.88 -12.62 19.32
N THR A 3 -6.23 -13.47 18.53
CA THR A 3 -5.06 -13.09 17.76
C THR A 3 -5.54 -12.15 16.66
N ASP A 4 -5.40 -10.85 16.86
CA ASP A 4 -5.64 -9.86 15.82
C ASP A 4 -4.54 -10.01 14.78
N ALA A 5 -4.83 -10.78 13.74
CA ALA A 5 -3.90 -11.01 12.65
C ALA A 5 -4.02 -9.85 11.65
N PHE A 6 -3.10 -8.90 11.77
CA PHE A 6 -2.91 -7.81 10.82
C PHE A 6 -2.31 -8.39 9.54
N PHE A 7 -3.08 -8.42 8.45
CA PHE A 7 -2.51 -8.68 7.13
C PHE A 7 -3.03 -7.63 6.19
N LEU A 8 -2.10 -6.90 5.58
CA LEU A 8 -2.18 -6.29 4.26
C LEU A 8 -0.75 -5.81 3.94
N ARG A 9 -0.04 -6.68 3.18
CA ARG A 9 1.05 -6.46 2.20
C ARG A 9 1.67 -7.82 1.85
N GLU A 10 1.65 -8.23 0.58
CA GLU A 10 2.35 -9.46 0.11
C GLU A 10 3.81 -9.19 -0.31
N ASP A 11 4.17 -7.95 -0.64
CA ASP A 11 5.56 -7.57 -0.89
C ASP A 11 6.34 -7.38 0.41
N GLU A 12 7.61 -7.81 0.41
CA GLU A 12 8.54 -7.43 1.45
C GLU A 12 8.66 -5.91 1.50
N TYR A 13 8.43 -5.33 2.68
CA TYR A 13 8.69 -3.91 2.91
C TYR A 13 10.10 -3.57 2.44
N SER A 14 10.25 -2.53 1.64
CA SER A 14 11.58 -2.04 1.30
C SER A 14 12.30 -1.57 2.57
N THR A 15 13.62 -1.60 2.57
CA THR A 15 14.44 -1.17 3.71
C THR A 15 14.08 0.25 4.22
N PRO A 16 13.80 1.25 3.36
CA PRO A 16 13.29 2.55 3.81
C PRO A 16 11.94 2.47 4.54
N GLU A 17 11.00 1.67 4.05
CA GLU A 17 9.68 1.53 4.68
C GLU A 17 9.76 0.77 6.01
N LYS A 18 10.59 -0.27 6.07
CA LYS A 18 10.92 -0.99 7.32
C LYS A 18 11.48 -0.02 8.35
N ARG A 19 12.46 0.81 7.95
CA ARG A 19 13.09 1.85 8.78
C ARG A 19 12.05 2.79 9.38
N ASP A 20 11.14 3.32 8.58
CA ASP A 20 10.15 4.30 9.04
C ASP A 20 9.13 3.68 10.01
N ARG A 21 8.83 2.39 9.86
CA ARG A 21 7.82 1.65 10.65
C ARG A 21 8.31 1.09 11.99
N ILE A 22 9.61 1.16 12.28
CA ILE A 22 10.17 0.85 13.61
C ILE A 22 9.69 1.93 14.61
N VAL A 23 9.22 1.55 15.80
CA VAL A 23 8.73 2.53 16.79
C VAL A 23 9.88 3.42 17.30
N GLN A 24 9.62 4.71 17.54
CA GLN A 24 10.66 5.68 17.86
C GLN A 24 11.42 5.38 19.17
N ASP A 25 10.76 4.73 20.12
CA ASP A 25 11.26 4.50 21.49
C ASP A 25 11.89 3.11 21.70
N VAL A 26 12.25 2.38 20.63
CA VAL A 26 12.72 0.98 20.73
C VAL A 26 14.23 0.80 20.58
N ILE A 27 14.98 1.89 20.42
CA ILE A 27 16.45 1.83 20.47
C ILE A 27 16.85 1.71 21.94
N ASP A 28 16.78 0.48 22.45
CA ASP A 28 17.20 0.11 23.80
C ASP A 28 18.61 -0.51 23.75
N PRO A 29 19.63 0.14 24.33
CA PRO A 29 21.00 -0.41 24.41
C PRO A 29 21.11 -1.72 25.20
N ASN A 30 20.05 -2.17 25.88
CA ASN A 30 20.01 -3.46 26.55
C ASN A 30 19.64 -4.61 25.60
N ASP A 31 19.12 -4.33 24.41
CA ASP A 31 18.91 -5.34 23.37
C ASP A 31 20.27 -5.82 22.81
N PRO A 32 20.56 -7.13 22.78
CA PRO A 32 21.87 -7.64 22.37
C PRO A 32 22.32 -7.21 20.98
N LYS A 33 21.40 -7.14 20.02
CA LYS A 33 21.71 -6.83 18.61
C LYS A 33 21.74 -5.33 18.36
N ILE A 34 21.00 -4.54 19.15
CA ILE A 34 21.16 -3.08 19.17
C ILE A 34 22.49 -2.71 19.79
N ARG A 35 22.85 -3.30 20.93
CA ARG A 35 24.15 -3.12 21.59
C ARG A 35 25.33 -3.42 20.67
N GLU A 36 25.30 -4.55 19.97
CA GLU A 36 26.33 -4.92 19.00
C GLU A 36 26.52 -3.82 17.95
N MET A 37 25.42 -3.27 17.41
CA MET A 37 25.51 -2.16 16.46
C MET A 37 26.04 -0.85 17.09
N PHE A 38 25.74 -0.55 18.35
CA PHE A 38 26.34 0.61 19.05
C PHE A 38 27.86 0.48 19.14
N GLU A 39 28.36 -0.72 19.44
CA GLU A 39 29.79 -1.02 19.49
C GLU A 39 30.43 -0.89 18.10
N ASP A 40 29.78 -1.40 17.05
CA ASP A 40 30.27 -1.35 15.67
C ASP A 40 30.36 0.07 15.09
N ILE A 41 29.40 0.95 15.43
CA ILE A 41 29.41 2.36 15.00
C ILE A 41 30.23 3.29 15.90
N GLY A 42 30.84 2.74 16.96
CA GLY A 42 31.69 3.50 17.89
C GLY A 42 30.93 4.50 18.77
N VAL A 43 29.64 4.28 19.00
CA VAL A 43 28.80 5.12 19.87
C VAL A 43 28.73 4.52 21.27
N SER A 44 28.94 5.35 22.30
CA SER A 44 28.82 4.89 23.68
C SER A 44 27.36 4.72 24.07
N HIS A 45 27.08 3.75 24.93
CA HIS A 45 25.72 3.52 25.44
C HIS A 45 25.19 4.68 26.30
N SER A 46 26.07 5.60 26.72
CA SER A 46 25.71 6.83 27.42
C SER A 46 25.23 7.94 26.49
N ASP A 47 25.42 7.79 25.18
CA ASP A 47 25.08 8.81 24.20
C ASP A 47 23.58 8.75 23.93
N ASN A 48 22.88 9.82 24.29
CA ASN A 48 21.43 9.91 24.13
C ASN A 48 21.08 10.26 22.67
N ILE A 49 21.26 9.28 21.78
CA ILE A 49 20.92 9.40 20.36
C ILE A 49 19.51 8.90 20.10
N ASN A 50 18.77 9.60 19.25
CA ASN A 50 17.43 9.19 18.87
C ASN A 50 17.45 8.14 17.73
N LYS A 51 16.31 7.48 17.49
CA LYS A 51 16.14 6.47 16.43
C LYS A 51 16.73 6.90 15.08
N THR A 52 16.39 8.10 14.61
CA THR A 52 16.82 8.57 13.29
C THR A 52 18.34 8.69 13.24
N GLN A 53 18.94 9.30 14.25
CA GLN A 53 20.40 9.44 14.37
C GLN A 53 21.09 8.08 14.43
N HIS A 54 20.58 7.15 15.22
CA HIS A 54 21.12 5.79 15.31
C HIS A 54 21.10 5.08 13.95
N LEU A 55 19.95 5.04 13.28
CA LEU A 55 19.80 4.33 12.01
C LEU A 55 20.60 4.99 10.88
N ASP A 56 20.78 6.31 10.91
CA ASP A 56 21.62 7.02 9.95
C ASP A 56 23.10 6.69 10.15
N LEU A 57 23.58 6.64 11.39
CA LEU A 57 24.96 6.24 11.71
C LEU A 57 25.25 4.78 11.31
N VAL A 58 24.32 3.86 11.60
CA VAL A 58 24.47 2.45 11.17
C VAL A 58 24.51 2.35 9.64
N LYS A 59 23.70 3.14 8.93
CA LYS A 59 23.70 3.17 7.45
C LYS A 59 25.02 3.67 6.87
N GLU A 60 25.68 4.62 7.54
CA GLU A 60 26.96 5.19 7.10
C GLU A 60 28.16 4.26 7.33
N VAL A 61 28.14 3.51 8.44
CA VAL A 61 29.27 2.67 8.85
C VAL A 61 29.18 1.26 8.28
N CYS A 62 27.98 0.69 8.18
CA CYS A 62 27.79 -0.68 7.73
C CYS A 62 27.72 -0.80 6.21
N SER A 63 28.08 -1.97 5.69
CA SER A 63 27.77 -2.32 4.30
C SER A 63 26.26 -2.35 4.08
N THR A 64 25.82 -2.13 2.83
CA THR A 64 24.39 -2.13 2.49
C THR A 64 23.67 -3.40 2.97
N GLY A 65 24.27 -4.59 2.77
CA GLY A 65 23.67 -5.85 3.22
C GLY A 65 23.53 -5.95 4.74
N ASN A 66 24.56 -5.54 5.50
CA ASN A 66 24.49 -5.56 6.97
C ASN A 66 23.45 -4.56 7.51
N TYR A 67 23.31 -3.41 6.86
CA TYR A 67 22.29 -2.43 7.20
C TYR A 67 20.87 -2.95 6.93
N GLU A 68 20.66 -3.62 5.79
CA GLU A 68 19.38 -4.25 5.45
C GLU A 68 19.00 -5.34 6.45
N GLU A 69 19.92 -6.26 6.78
CA GLU A 69 19.69 -7.31 7.77
C GLU A 69 19.39 -6.74 9.18
N TYR A 70 19.99 -5.61 9.53
CA TYR A 70 19.73 -4.94 10.81
C TYR A 70 18.34 -4.29 10.83
N ILE A 71 17.95 -3.62 9.74
CA ILE A 71 16.60 -3.05 9.60
C ILE A 71 15.54 -4.15 9.58
N ASP A 72 15.80 -5.28 8.94
CA ASP A 72 14.89 -6.44 8.91
C ASP A 72 14.66 -7.00 10.30
N TYR A 73 15.73 -7.13 11.09
CA TYR A 73 15.63 -7.54 12.48
C TYR A 73 14.79 -6.57 13.31
N LEU A 74 15.11 -5.28 13.28
CA LEU A 74 14.37 -4.27 14.04
C LEU A 74 12.90 -4.20 13.61
N PHE A 75 12.62 -4.36 12.32
CA PHE A 75 11.26 -4.38 11.80
C PHE A 75 10.51 -5.65 12.19
N SER A 76 11.18 -6.80 12.25
CA SER A 76 10.58 -8.06 12.71
C SER A 76 10.18 -8.00 14.19
N GLU A 77 11.07 -7.50 15.04
CA GLU A 77 10.88 -7.47 16.50
C GLU A 77 10.03 -6.28 16.97
N TYR A 78 10.24 -5.11 16.36
CA TYR A 78 9.72 -3.83 16.87
C TYR A 78 8.92 -3.03 15.84
N GLY A 79 8.79 -3.54 14.61
CA GLY A 79 8.09 -2.88 13.51
C GLY A 79 6.57 -3.01 13.59
N LYS A 80 5.87 -1.99 13.09
CA LYS A 80 4.41 -2.04 12.89
C LYS A 80 4.08 -2.58 11.49
N LYS A 81 3.65 -3.85 11.44
CA LYS A 81 3.10 -4.49 10.23
C LYS A 81 1.67 -4.02 9.95
N GLY A 82 1.32 -3.83 8.68
CA GLY A 82 0.05 -3.27 8.21
C GLY A 82 -0.03 -1.75 8.38
N ASP A 83 -0.92 -1.08 7.64
CA ASP A 83 -1.13 0.37 7.77
C ASP A 83 -2.02 0.69 8.98
N LYS A 84 -1.41 0.76 10.16
CA LYS A 84 -2.11 0.87 11.45
C LYS A 84 -2.93 2.15 11.67
N PHE A 85 -2.85 3.16 10.79
CA PHE A 85 -3.45 4.47 11.05
C PHE A 85 -4.41 5.00 9.99
N ASN A 86 -4.52 4.31 8.85
CA ASN A 86 -5.25 4.81 7.70
C ASN A 86 -6.11 3.69 7.13
N ILE A 87 -7.07 3.22 7.92
CA ILE A 87 -8.10 2.30 7.45
C ILE A 87 -9.44 2.93 7.82
N GLN A 88 -10.30 3.10 6.83
CA GLN A 88 -11.67 3.53 7.06
C GLN A 88 -12.58 2.30 6.97
N LEU A 89 -13.40 2.12 8.01
CA LEU A 89 -14.38 1.04 8.08
C LEU A 89 -15.70 1.53 7.52
N PHE A 90 -16.25 0.77 6.60
CA PHE A 90 -17.54 1.01 5.98
C PHE A 90 -18.47 -0.16 6.29
N GLU A 91 -19.72 0.15 6.62
CA GLU A 91 -20.79 -0.83 6.63
C GLU A 91 -21.26 -1.05 5.19
N ASN A 92 -21.43 -2.31 4.80
CA ASN A 92 -22.08 -2.62 3.54
C ASN A 92 -23.57 -2.30 3.65
N SER A 93 -23.96 -1.15 3.09
CA SER A 93 -25.36 -0.70 3.04
C SER A 93 -26.24 -1.56 2.11
N GLY A 94 -25.64 -2.45 1.31
CA GLY A 94 -26.31 -3.30 0.33
C GLY A 94 -26.90 -4.62 0.83
N GLY A 95 -26.84 -4.92 2.13
CA GLY A 95 -27.32 -6.18 2.72
C GLY A 95 -26.22 -7.21 2.98
N THR A 96 -26.60 -8.48 3.21
CA THR A 96 -25.63 -9.55 3.52
C THR A 96 -24.82 -9.91 2.28
N LEU A 97 -23.49 -9.83 2.37
CA LEU A 97 -22.58 -10.29 1.32
C LEU A 97 -22.61 -11.81 1.22
N ASN A 98 -22.79 -12.34 0.02
CA ASN A 98 -22.62 -13.77 -0.22
C ASN A 98 -21.18 -14.06 -0.64
N ARG A 99 -20.47 -14.84 0.19
CA ARG A 99 -19.07 -15.20 -0.08
C ARG A 99 -18.86 -15.77 -1.47
N ASN A 100 -19.58 -16.83 -1.82
CA ASN A 100 -19.37 -17.54 -3.09
C ASN A 100 -19.61 -16.62 -4.28
N THR A 101 -20.70 -15.85 -4.26
CA THR A 101 -21.01 -14.88 -5.31
C THR A 101 -19.93 -13.80 -5.41
N LEU A 102 -19.47 -13.26 -4.29
CA LEU A 102 -18.42 -12.24 -4.27
C LEU A 102 -17.10 -12.77 -4.83
N THR A 103 -16.65 -13.94 -4.36
CA THR A 103 -15.44 -14.60 -4.84
C THR A 103 -15.49 -14.85 -6.34
N GLU A 104 -16.57 -15.46 -6.85
CA GLU A 104 -16.73 -15.73 -8.29
C GLU A 104 -16.69 -14.44 -9.12
N ASN A 105 -17.36 -13.39 -8.64
CA ASN A 105 -17.42 -12.11 -9.32
C ASN A 105 -16.09 -11.34 -9.29
N LEU A 106 -15.32 -11.44 -8.21
CA LEU A 106 -13.98 -10.86 -8.10
C LEU A 106 -12.98 -11.59 -8.99
N ALA A 107 -12.96 -12.92 -8.97
CA ALA A 107 -12.05 -13.73 -9.78
C ALA A 107 -12.24 -13.50 -11.30
N THR A 108 -13.48 -13.24 -11.75
CA THR A 108 -13.76 -12.92 -13.16
C THR A 108 -13.32 -11.50 -13.58
N ARG A 109 -12.93 -10.66 -12.61
CA ARG A 109 -12.59 -9.24 -12.80
C ARG A 109 -11.13 -8.90 -12.45
N GLU A 110 -10.37 -9.87 -11.95
CA GLU A 110 -8.95 -9.71 -11.69
C GLU A 110 -8.19 -9.31 -12.97
N GLY A 111 -7.32 -8.32 -12.86
CA GLY A 111 -6.60 -7.66 -13.94
C GLY A 111 -7.44 -6.74 -14.84
N LYS A 112 -8.72 -6.51 -14.53
CA LYS A 112 -9.62 -5.70 -15.37
C LYS A 112 -9.93 -4.34 -14.74
N ASP A 113 -10.08 -3.35 -15.60
CA ASP A 113 -10.65 -2.05 -15.22
C ASP A 113 -12.13 -2.21 -14.87
N LEU A 114 -12.49 -1.71 -13.69
CA LEU A 114 -13.84 -1.75 -13.15
C LEU A 114 -14.67 -0.54 -13.56
N GLN A 115 -14.21 0.28 -14.51
CA GLN A 115 -14.91 1.51 -14.91
C GLN A 115 -16.38 1.27 -15.29
N SER A 116 -16.69 0.12 -15.89
CA SER A 116 -18.06 -0.27 -16.29
C SER A 116 -18.97 -0.63 -15.12
N GLU A 117 -18.41 -0.89 -13.94
CA GLU A 117 -19.15 -1.28 -12.73
C GLU A 117 -19.57 -0.06 -11.89
N PHE A 118 -19.08 1.14 -12.22
CA PHE A 118 -19.47 2.36 -11.52
C PHE A 118 -20.81 2.92 -11.99
N SER A 119 -21.60 3.37 -11.01
CA SER A 119 -22.79 4.21 -11.20
C SER A 119 -22.48 5.52 -11.95
N HIS A 120 -21.25 6.01 -11.79
CA HIS A 120 -20.78 7.30 -12.29
C HIS A 120 -19.48 7.13 -13.06
N ARG A 121 -19.34 7.86 -14.16
CA ARG A 121 -18.15 7.78 -15.00
C ARG A 121 -16.97 8.39 -14.24
N ARG A 122 -15.99 7.56 -13.89
CA ARG A 122 -14.73 8.03 -13.32
C ARG A 122 -13.81 8.59 -14.38
N ASP A 123 -13.04 9.61 -14.01
CA ASP A 123 -12.00 10.17 -14.88
C ASP A 123 -10.75 9.29 -14.95
N LEU A 124 -10.53 8.42 -13.95
CA LEU A 124 -9.34 7.57 -13.82
C LEU A 124 -9.76 6.10 -13.59
N PRO A 125 -9.02 5.14 -14.16
CA PRO A 125 -9.34 3.72 -14.06
C PRO A 125 -9.13 3.20 -12.63
N LEU A 126 -9.88 2.17 -12.28
CA LEU A 126 -9.70 1.40 -11.04
C LEU A 126 -9.62 -0.07 -11.42
N VAL A 127 -8.42 -0.64 -11.36
CA VAL A 127 -8.15 -2.02 -11.77
C VAL A 127 -8.10 -2.91 -10.56
N LEU A 128 -8.85 -4.02 -10.55
CA LEU A 128 -8.71 -5.05 -9.52
C LEU A 128 -7.43 -5.85 -9.82
N ASN A 129 -6.45 -5.83 -8.93
CA ASN A 129 -5.15 -6.46 -9.18
C ASN A 129 -5.01 -7.83 -8.52
N GLU A 130 -5.42 -7.95 -7.25
CA GLU A 130 -5.23 -9.17 -6.45
C GLU A 130 -6.49 -9.49 -5.66
N VAL A 131 -6.79 -10.78 -5.52
CA VAL A 131 -7.88 -11.31 -4.69
C VAL A 131 -7.36 -12.46 -3.84
N ASN A 132 -7.42 -12.32 -2.52
CA ASN A 132 -6.92 -13.29 -1.57
C ASN A 132 -8.02 -13.72 -0.59
N GLU A 133 -8.33 -15.01 -0.59
CA GLU A 133 -9.39 -15.56 0.26
C GLU A 133 -8.85 -16.18 1.54
N ALA A 134 -9.45 -15.83 2.68
CA ALA A 134 -9.19 -16.46 3.97
C ALA A 134 -10.51 -16.89 4.65
N GLU A 135 -10.44 -17.72 5.70
CA GLU A 135 -11.62 -18.38 6.28
C GLU A 135 -12.80 -17.44 6.57
N ASN A 136 -12.55 -16.22 7.05
CA ASN A 136 -13.60 -15.25 7.42
C ASN A 136 -13.48 -13.89 6.70
N THR A 137 -12.52 -13.76 5.78
CA THR A 137 -12.24 -12.50 5.09
C THR A 137 -11.90 -12.73 3.63
N ILE A 138 -12.16 -11.71 2.81
CA ILE A 138 -11.62 -11.60 1.46
C ILE A 138 -10.81 -10.32 1.41
N ASP A 139 -9.54 -10.43 1.07
CA ASP A 139 -8.64 -9.31 0.86
C ASP A 139 -8.54 -9.03 -0.64
N VAL A 140 -8.67 -7.76 -1.01
CA VAL A 140 -8.62 -7.32 -2.41
C VAL A 140 -7.71 -6.12 -2.54
N SER A 141 -7.00 -6.04 -3.66
CA SER A 141 -6.19 -4.88 -4.01
C SER A 141 -6.68 -4.27 -5.31
N PHE A 142 -6.81 -2.94 -5.31
CA PHE A 142 -7.08 -2.15 -6.49
C PHE A 142 -5.88 -1.28 -6.83
N GLN A 143 -5.72 -0.96 -8.11
CA GLN A 143 -4.76 0.02 -8.60
C GLN A 143 -5.50 1.15 -9.29
N THR A 144 -5.17 2.39 -8.94
CA THR A 144 -5.70 3.58 -9.61
C THR A 144 -4.59 4.56 -9.95
N ILE A 145 -4.82 5.45 -10.90
CA ILE A 145 -3.92 6.56 -11.21
C ILE A 145 -4.37 7.73 -10.33
N GLU A 146 -3.47 8.30 -9.53
CA GLU A 146 -3.83 9.46 -8.69
C GLU A 146 -3.61 10.77 -9.45
N LYS A 147 -2.50 10.86 -10.18
CA LYS A 147 -2.03 12.09 -10.83
C LYS A 147 -1.03 11.79 -11.93
N GLU A 148 -1.05 12.61 -12.97
CA GLU A 148 0.02 12.67 -13.95
C GLU A 148 1.10 13.63 -13.45
N GLU A 149 2.31 13.12 -13.24
CA GLU A 149 3.44 13.94 -12.80
C GLU A 149 4.43 14.13 -13.94
N LYS A 150 4.93 15.37 -14.10
CA LYS A 150 5.94 15.65 -15.11
C LYS A 150 7.26 15.03 -14.65
N ILE A 151 7.80 14.14 -15.47
CA ILE A 151 9.02 13.39 -15.18
C ILE A 151 10.05 13.57 -16.30
N ASN A 152 11.28 13.09 -16.07
CA ASN A 152 12.33 13.21 -17.07
C ASN A 152 12.21 12.09 -18.12
N PRO A 153 12.61 12.33 -19.38
CA PRO A 153 12.57 11.32 -20.44
C PRO A 153 13.43 10.07 -20.20
N THR A 154 14.28 10.10 -19.17
CA THR A 154 15.26 9.06 -18.86
C THR A 154 14.76 8.06 -17.82
N ASP A 155 13.56 8.26 -17.28
CA ASP A 155 13.01 7.39 -16.26
C ASP A 155 12.33 6.19 -16.93
N ASP A 156 12.73 4.95 -16.60
CA ASP A 156 12.19 3.69 -17.13
C ASP A 156 10.78 3.39 -16.56
N LEU A 157 9.83 4.27 -16.82
CA LEU A 157 8.44 4.16 -16.36
C LEU A 157 7.49 4.20 -17.56
N PRO A 158 6.28 3.62 -17.46
CA PRO A 158 5.23 3.86 -18.44
C PRO A 158 4.88 5.36 -18.46
N VAL A 159 5.04 6.02 -19.61
CA VAL A 159 4.87 7.48 -19.76
C VAL A 159 3.84 7.84 -20.83
N VAL A 160 3.24 9.01 -20.69
CA VAL A 160 2.39 9.67 -21.69
C VAL A 160 3.05 10.98 -22.10
N ILE A 161 3.07 11.27 -23.41
CA ILE A 161 3.77 12.44 -23.95
C ILE A 161 2.74 13.47 -24.40
N TYR A 162 2.94 14.72 -24.03
CA TYR A 162 2.07 15.84 -24.37
C TYR A 162 2.81 16.93 -25.17
N LYS A 163 2.11 17.58 -26.10
CA LYS A 163 2.53 18.81 -26.78
C LYS A 163 1.40 19.82 -26.81
N ASP A 164 1.65 21.01 -26.26
CA ASP A 164 0.68 22.11 -26.20
C ASP A 164 -0.70 21.66 -25.65
N GLY A 165 -0.67 20.75 -24.67
CA GLY A 165 -1.86 20.19 -24.00
C GLY A 165 -2.50 18.95 -24.64
N ASN A 166 -1.98 18.43 -25.75
CA ASN A 166 -2.51 17.24 -26.44
C ASN A 166 -1.55 16.06 -26.33
N GLU A 167 -2.09 14.85 -26.16
CA GLU A 167 -1.31 13.60 -26.17
C GLU A 167 -0.73 13.33 -27.58
N VAL A 168 0.53 12.88 -27.64
CA VAL A 168 1.28 12.61 -28.86
C VAL A 168 2.09 11.32 -28.72
N GLU A 169 2.35 10.64 -29.83
CA GLU A 169 3.02 9.32 -29.82
C GLU A 169 4.55 9.41 -29.65
N GLU A 170 5.16 10.57 -29.90
CA GLU A 170 6.62 10.71 -29.95
C GLU A 170 7.11 12.00 -29.29
N TYR A 171 8.15 11.88 -28.47
CA TYR A 171 8.83 13.01 -27.83
C TYR A 171 9.85 13.63 -28.79
N ARG A 172 9.72 14.93 -29.08
CA ARG A 172 10.60 15.65 -30.02
C ARG A 172 11.31 16.87 -29.43
N GLY A 173 11.46 16.92 -28.10
CA GLY A 173 12.23 17.95 -27.41
C GLY A 173 11.41 19.17 -26.99
N GLU A 174 11.79 20.37 -27.42
CA GLU A 174 11.28 21.63 -26.82
C GLU A 174 9.75 21.77 -26.83
N GLY A 175 9.21 22.09 -25.66
CA GLY A 175 7.78 22.30 -25.43
C GLY A 175 6.95 21.01 -25.40
N TYR A 176 7.57 19.83 -25.37
CA TYR A 176 6.90 18.57 -25.03
C TYR A 176 6.97 18.36 -23.51
N GLU A 177 5.94 17.74 -22.96
CA GLU A 177 5.88 17.31 -21.55
C GLU A 177 5.74 15.81 -21.50
N ILE A 178 6.57 15.15 -20.70
CA ILE A 178 6.41 13.74 -20.40
C ILE A 178 5.79 13.64 -19.03
N ARG A 179 4.72 12.85 -18.94
CA ARG A 179 4.05 12.60 -17.67
C ARG A 179 4.04 11.12 -17.38
N ALA A 180 4.34 10.74 -16.14
CA ALA A 180 4.08 9.40 -15.65
C ALA A 180 2.80 9.42 -14.82
N PRO A 181 1.92 8.42 -14.97
CA PRO A 181 0.87 8.18 -14.02
C PRO A 181 1.49 7.69 -12.71
N ALA A 182 1.35 8.46 -11.64
CA ALA A 182 1.57 7.94 -10.30
C ALA A 182 0.43 6.96 -10.00
N THR A 183 0.77 5.69 -9.82
CA THR A 183 -0.22 4.65 -9.49
C THR A 183 -0.26 4.40 -8.01
N TYR A 184 -1.46 4.23 -7.47
CA TYR A 184 -1.72 3.97 -6.07
C TYR A 184 -2.37 2.61 -5.92
N LYS A 185 -1.86 1.85 -4.96
CA LYS A 185 -2.49 0.62 -4.48
C LYS A 185 -3.51 1.01 -3.41
N ILE A 186 -4.77 0.63 -3.60
CA ILE A 186 -5.83 0.75 -2.61
C ILE A 186 -6.19 -0.66 -2.17
N GLU A 187 -6.10 -0.93 -0.88
CA GLU A 187 -6.33 -2.27 -0.34
C GLU A 187 -7.65 -2.27 0.42
N ALA A 188 -8.43 -3.34 0.28
CA ALA A 188 -9.63 -3.54 1.06
C ALA A 188 -9.72 -4.95 1.64
N ARG A 189 -10.22 -5.04 2.87
CA ARG A 189 -10.54 -6.29 3.55
C ARG A 189 -12.03 -6.36 3.83
N ILE A 190 -12.62 -7.48 3.44
CA ILE A 190 -14.05 -7.70 3.47
C ILE A 190 -14.34 -8.73 4.55
N TYR A 191 -15.01 -8.31 5.63
CA TYR A 191 -15.47 -9.17 6.70
C TYR A 191 -16.89 -9.63 6.38
N ILE A 192 -17.01 -10.74 5.65
CA ILE A 192 -18.28 -11.24 5.09
C ILE A 192 -19.36 -11.36 6.16
N ASP A 193 -19.07 -12.05 7.27
CA ASP A 193 -20.05 -12.31 8.33
C ASP A 193 -20.51 -11.06 9.08
N LYS A 194 -19.71 -10.01 9.02
CA LYS A 194 -19.98 -8.73 9.69
C LYS A 194 -20.60 -7.70 8.74
N GLY A 195 -20.60 -7.96 7.43
CA GLY A 195 -20.97 -6.98 6.43
C GLY A 195 -20.10 -5.71 6.50
N LEU A 196 -18.83 -5.84 6.91
CA LEU A 196 -17.91 -4.72 7.05
C LEU A 196 -16.84 -4.76 5.96
N ILE A 197 -16.48 -3.60 5.44
CA ILE A 197 -15.41 -3.44 4.47
C ILE A 197 -14.43 -2.42 5.04
N ALA A 198 -13.19 -2.84 5.26
CA ALA A 198 -12.09 -1.98 5.67
C ALA A 198 -11.32 -1.58 4.41
N VAL A 199 -11.23 -0.29 4.09
CA VAL A 199 -10.47 0.21 2.93
C VAL A 199 -9.31 1.06 3.43
N SER A 200 -8.14 0.96 2.78
CA SER A 200 -7.00 1.82 3.09
C SER A 200 -7.32 3.30 2.84
N ASN A 201 -6.74 4.16 3.66
CA ASN A 201 -6.97 5.60 3.74
C ASN A 201 -5.65 6.37 3.70
N GLN A 202 -4.71 5.89 2.89
CA GLN A 202 -3.41 6.53 2.70
C GLN A 202 -3.59 7.92 2.08
N SER A 203 -2.70 8.85 2.42
CA SER A 203 -2.60 10.15 1.77
C SER A 203 -2.49 9.97 0.26
N GLY A 204 -3.46 10.50 -0.49
CA GLY A 204 -3.53 10.40 -1.94
C GLY A 204 -4.73 9.61 -2.46
N ILE A 205 -5.30 8.73 -1.63
CA ILE A 205 -6.57 8.05 -1.94
C ILE A 205 -7.70 9.06 -1.75
N ARG A 206 -8.53 9.28 -2.78
CA ARG A 206 -9.67 10.19 -2.67
C ARG A 206 -10.80 9.47 -1.92
N GLU A 207 -11.56 10.20 -1.12
CA GLU A 207 -12.75 9.67 -0.43
C GLU A 207 -13.76 9.04 -1.41
N GLY A 208 -13.84 9.59 -2.63
CA GLY A 208 -14.61 9.01 -3.73
C GLY A 208 -14.14 7.60 -4.11
N ASP A 209 -12.84 7.34 -4.14
CA ASP A 209 -12.27 6.04 -4.50
C ASP A 209 -12.60 4.96 -3.46
N GLN A 210 -12.66 5.34 -2.19
CA GLN A 210 -13.05 4.43 -1.10
C GLN A 210 -14.54 4.08 -1.16
N THR A 211 -15.38 5.08 -1.41
CA THR A 211 -16.83 4.92 -1.56
C THR A 211 -17.14 3.99 -2.74
N ASP A 212 -16.49 4.26 -3.87
CA ASP A 212 -16.52 3.47 -5.09
C ASP A 212 -16.17 1.99 -4.86
N ILE A 213 -15.09 1.71 -4.12
CA ILE A 213 -14.67 0.34 -3.78
C ILE A 213 -15.74 -0.37 -2.95
N VAL A 214 -16.31 0.33 -1.96
CA VAL A 214 -17.37 -0.22 -1.10
C VAL A 214 -18.62 -0.54 -1.92
N GLU A 215 -19.01 0.35 -2.84
CA GLU A 215 -20.15 0.14 -3.73
C GLU A 215 -19.94 -1.06 -4.66
N ILE A 216 -18.76 -1.18 -5.28
CA ILE A 216 -18.41 -2.31 -6.15
C ILE A 216 -18.46 -3.61 -5.37
N ILE A 217 -17.77 -3.71 -4.24
CA ILE A 217 -17.76 -4.92 -3.43
C ILE A 217 -19.18 -5.27 -3.00
N GLY A 218 -19.96 -4.27 -2.60
CA GLY A 218 -21.36 -4.41 -2.26
C GLY A 218 -22.21 -4.93 -3.42
N ALA A 219 -21.98 -4.48 -4.65
CA ALA A 219 -22.69 -4.92 -5.85
C ALA A 219 -22.29 -6.34 -6.25
N LEU A 220 -20.99 -6.63 -6.30
CA LEU A 220 -20.45 -7.95 -6.66
C LEU A 220 -20.81 -9.03 -5.64
N GLY A 221 -21.02 -8.67 -4.37
CA GLY A 221 -21.37 -9.62 -3.31
C GLY A 221 -22.87 -9.87 -3.14
N ARG A 222 -23.74 -9.18 -3.88
CA ARG A 222 -25.19 -9.45 -3.84
C ARG A 222 -25.51 -10.67 -4.68
N LYS A 223 -26.35 -11.56 -4.14
CA LYS A 223 -27.02 -12.58 -4.95
C LYS A 223 -27.91 -11.86 -5.96
N THR A 224 -27.69 -12.10 -7.25
CA THR A 224 -28.69 -11.80 -8.27
C THR A 224 -29.91 -12.68 -7.98
N GLU A 225 -31.04 -12.07 -7.63
CA GLU A 225 -32.32 -12.77 -7.67
C GLU A 225 -32.54 -13.19 -9.14
N GLN A 226 -32.55 -14.49 -9.40
CA GLN A 226 -33.01 -15.07 -10.67
C GLN A 226 -34.53 -15.12 -10.69
#